data_AF-A0A0P7UCQ6-F1
#
_entry.id   AF-A0A0P7UCQ6-F1
#
_cell.length_a   1.000
_cell.length_b   1.000
_cell.length_c   1.000
_cell.angle_alpha   90.00
_cell.angle_beta   90.00
_cell.angle_gamma   90.00
#
_symmetry.space_group_name_H-M   'P 1'
#
loop_
_entity.id
_entity.type
_entity.pdbx_description
1 polymer ?
#
loop_
_entity_poly.entity_id
_entity_poly.type
_entity_poly.pdbx_seq_one_letter_code
_entity_poly.pdbx_strand_id
1 'polypeptide(L)'
;ELKSLGKPKRPRTAVNIFMTEHFEEAKGKTAVAKMKALMDIWMNLYAAQKQAYLQLAEDDRIRYKVEMKTWEEQMIKMGREDLVRKKSTGEKRSREQNKGTKSLELSPLKQSVRVYVRRRRCVSALPAARCFGSSSDGPPKRPKTSYMHFAEQQWPLALRQFPAASREQYNAEMERYRAQLTPAQSAALKEEKREKLAKRKATRKKRELRNLGKPKRPRTALIIFITENYAETKGATMIAKAKTLMDAWKKLSEAEKQVYLQQAEDDKVRYRNEMKAWEEHMTEIGREDLIRRTVSKVKKTASPKRGKKKSRVKTIRTKGSVNPAGSKELDTTAANKATRKSRKAEE
;
A
#
# COMPACT_ATOMS: atom_id res chain seq x y z
N GLU A 1 22.64 -2.60 -10.35
CA GLU A 1 23.11 -1.56 -11.27
C GLU A 1 23.93 -0.48 -10.58
N LEU A 2 23.37 0.50 -9.84
CA LEU A 2 24.21 1.55 -9.23
C LEU A 2 25.32 1.03 -8.29
N LYS A 3 25.04 -0.02 -7.51
CA LYS A 3 26.04 -0.68 -6.64
C LYS A 3 27.12 -1.41 -7.44
N SER A 4 26.78 -1.99 -8.60
CA SER A 4 27.74 -2.67 -9.47
C SER A 4 28.58 -1.69 -10.30
N LEU A 5 28.06 -0.48 -10.53
CA LEU A 5 28.79 0.63 -11.16
C LEU A 5 29.67 1.42 -10.19
N GLY A 6 29.96 0.88 -9.00
CA GLY A 6 30.88 1.49 -8.03
C GLY A 6 30.35 2.76 -7.36
N LYS A 7 29.03 3.02 -7.36
CA LYS A 7 28.49 4.26 -6.77
C LYS A 7 28.84 4.39 -5.27
N PRO A 8 29.47 5.51 -4.86
CA PRO A 8 29.85 5.75 -3.46
C PRO A 8 28.70 5.58 -2.47
N LYS A 9 28.97 4.93 -1.35
CA LYS A 9 28.01 4.79 -0.24
C LYS A 9 27.84 6.13 0.47
N ARG A 10 26.62 6.41 0.92
CA ARG A 10 26.29 7.63 1.68
C ARG A 10 27.21 7.81 2.90
N PRO A 11 27.49 9.06 3.28
CA PRO A 11 28.35 9.31 4.42
C PRO A 11 27.68 8.80 5.69
N ARG A 12 28.49 8.20 6.57
CA ARG A 12 28.07 7.70 7.87
C ARG A 12 27.87 8.88 8.81
N THR A 13 26.84 8.79 9.65
CA THR A 13 26.64 9.71 10.76
C THR A 13 27.54 9.33 11.93
N ALA A 14 27.80 10.26 12.84
CA ALA A 14 28.61 10.00 14.04
C ALA A 14 28.12 8.77 14.82
N VAL A 15 26.80 8.67 15.01
CA VAL A 15 26.15 7.49 15.61
C VAL A 15 26.45 6.22 14.81
N ASN A 16 26.38 6.25 13.49
CA ASN A 16 26.62 5.05 12.68
C ASN A 16 28.10 4.62 12.75
N ILE A 17 29.04 5.56 12.80
CA ILE A 17 30.47 5.26 12.94
C ILE A 17 30.72 4.59 14.29
N PHE A 18 30.26 5.22 15.37
CA PHE A 18 30.30 4.64 16.71
C PHE A 18 29.65 3.25 16.77
N MET A 19 28.44 3.12 16.20
CA MET A 19 27.72 1.86 16.19
C MET A 19 28.47 0.76 15.43
N THR A 20 29.20 1.09 14.36
CA THR A 20 29.99 0.11 13.62
C THR A 20 31.26 -0.32 14.32
N GLU A 21 31.95 0.61 14.99
CA GLU A 21 33.17 0.31 15.75
C GLU A 21 32.87 -0.59 16.94
N HIS A 22 31.83 -0.26 17.69
CA HIS A 22 31.49 -0.95 18.94
C HIS A 22 30.51 -2.12 18.74
N PHE A 23 30.13 -2.45 17.49
CA PHE A 23 29.10 -3.47 17.22
C PHE A 23 29.48 -4.87 17.69
N GLU A 24 30.72 -5.27 17.41
CA GLU A 24 31.18 -6.63 17.75
C GLU A 24 31.32 -6.80 19.27
N GLU A 25 31.82 -5.77 19.94
CA GLU A 25 32.04 -5.70 21.40
C GLU A 25 30.74 -5.48 22.20
N ALA A 26 29.65 -5.09 21.55
CA ALA A 26 28.39 -4.80 22.21
C ALA A 26 27.77 -6.03 22.90
N LYS A 27 27.28 -5.82 24.12
CA LYS A 27 26.53 -6.82 24.89
C LYS A 27 25.17 -7.10 24.22
N GLY A 28 24.92 -8.34 23.84
CA GLY A 28 23.62 -8.79 23.34
C GLY A 28 23.72 -9.97 22.38
N LYS A 29 22.80 -10.94 22.52
CA LYS A 29 22.74 -12.13 21.64
C LYS A 29 22.14 -11.83 20.27
N THR A 30 21.37 -10.75 20.14
CA THR A 30 20.73 -10.34 18.88
C THR A 30 21.24 -8.98 18.43
N ALA A 31 21.32 -8.76 17.12
CA ALA A 31 21.72 -7.48 16.54
C ALA A 31 20.89 -6.30 17.05
N VAL A 32 19.60 -6.51 17.30
CA VAL A 32 18.69 -5.49 17.84
C VAL A 32 19.03 -5.15 19.29
N ALA A 33 19.34 -6.15 20.12
CA ALA A 33 19.75 -5.92 21.50
C ALA A 33 21.09 -5.19 21.59
N LYS A 34 22.07 -5.59 20.77
CA LYS A 34 23.37 -4.91 20.65
C LYS A 34 23.19 -3.44 20.26
N MET A 35 22.38 -3.17 19.24
CA MET A 35 22.12 -1.81 18.76
C MET A 35 21.37 -0.95 19.78
N LYS A 36 20.47 -1.54 20.58
CA LYS A 36 19.80 -0.84 21.68
C LYS A 36 20.80 -0.46 22.79
N ALA A 37 21.62 -1.41 23.24
CA ALA A 37 22.63 -1.16 24.28
C ALA A 37 23.64 -0.09 23.84
N LEU A 38 24.12 -0.15 22.60
CA LEU A 38 25.01 0.87 22.04
C LEU A 38 24.33 2.24 21.92
N MET A 39 23.03 2.29 21.63
CA MET A 39 22.31 3.56 21.58
C MET A 39 22.22 4.20 22.96
N ASP A 40 21.99 3.40 24.00
CA ASP A 40 21.96 3.87 25.37
C ASP A 40 23.35 4.40 25.79
N ILE A 41 24.43 3.70 25.42
CA ILE A 41 25.81 4.19 25.62
C ILE A 41 26.04 5.51 24.87
N TRP A 42 25.68 5.57 23.58
CA TRP A 42 25.84 6.77 22.76
C TRP A 42 25.12 7.98 23.36
N MET A 43 23.90 7.80 23.86
CA MET A 43 23.14 8.89 24.49
C MET A 43 23.85 9.43 25.73
N ASN A 44 24.51 8.56 26.50
CA ASN A 44 25.20 8.90 27.74
C ASN A 44 26.69 9.27 27.57
N LEU A 45 27.27 9.18 26.37
CA LEU A 45 28.65 9.61 26.12
C LEU A 45 28.86 11.09 26.43
N TYR A 46 30.06 11.41 26.95
CA TYR A 46 30.50 12.78 27.19
C TYR A 46 30.60 13.59 25.89
N ALA A 47 30.38 14.90 25.97
CA ALA A 47 30.39 15.78 24.81
C ALA A 47 31.72 15.75 24.03
N ALA A 48 32.86 15.69 24.74
CA ALA A 48 34.18 15.59 24.12
C ALA A 48 34.35 14.30 23.29
N GLN A 49 33.87 13.16 23.81
CA GLN A 49 33.90 11.89 23.09
C GLN A 49 32.96 11.89 21.88
N LYS A 50 31.76 12.47 22.02
CA LYS A 50 30.84 12.68 20.89
C LYS A 50 31.44 13.58 19.81
N GLN A 51 32.24 14.57 20.20
CA GLN A 51 32.86 15.52 19.27
C GLN A 51 33.85 14.83 18.33
N ALA A 52 34.64 13.86 18.83
CA ALA A 52 35.54 13.07 17.98
C ALA A 52 34.77 12.32 16.88
N TYR A 53 33.63 11.71 17.21
CA TYR A 53 32.76 11.03 16.25
C TYR A 53 32.05 12.00 15.28
N LEU A 54 31.72 13.21 15.75
CA LEU A 54 31.18 14.26 14.89
C LEU A 54 32.21 14.73 13.86
N GLN A 55 33.47 14.83 14.25
CA GLN A 55 34.57 15.16 13.35
C GLN A 55 34.75 14.06 12.28
N LEU A 56 34.83 12.80 12.70
CA LEU A 56 34.90 11.65 11.78
C LEU A 56 33.72 11.61 10.79
N ALA A 57 32.52 12.00 11.23
CA ALA A 57 31.36 12.09 10.37
C ALA A 57 31.45 13.23 9.36
N GLU A 58 32.11 14.34 9.69
CA GLU A 58 32.37 15.42 8.74
C GLU A 58 33.44 15.01 7.73
N ASP A 59 34.51 14.35 8.17
CA ASP A 59 35.54 13.80 7.29
C ASP A 59 34.93 12.78 6.30
N ASP A 60 34.02 11.92 6.76
CA ASP A 60 33.31 10.96 5.91
C ASP A 60 32.34 11.67 4.92
N ARG A 61 31.79 12.85 5.28
CA ARG A 61 31.04 13.71 4.35
C ARG A 61 31.95 14.32 3.30
N ILE A 62 33.16 14.76 3.66
CA ILE A 62 34.14 15.31 2.72
C ILE A 62 34.57 14.21 1.75
N ARG A 63 34.97 13.04 2.25
CA ARG A 63 35.26 11.83 1.45
C ARG A 63 34.13 11.55 0.45
N TYR A 64 32.89 11.45 0.93
CA TYR A 64 31.74 11.19 0.07
C TYR A 64 31.54 12.24 -1.01
N LYS A 65 31.73 13.54 -0.70
CA LYS A 65 31.63 14.61 -1.70
C LYS A 65 32.68 14.46 -2.80
N VAL A 66 33.92 14.11 -2.44
CA VAL A 66 35.01 13.91 -3.40
C VAL A 66 34.74 12.67 -4.25
N GLU A 67 34.48 11.52 -3.63
CA GLU A 67 34.18 10.26 -4.33
C GLU A 67 32.94 10.38 -5.24
N MET A 68 31.92 11.11 -4.81
CA MET A 68 30.74 11.32 -5.64
C MET A 68 31.05 12.19 -6.85
N LYS A 69 31.86 13.24 -6.71
CA LYS A 69 32.25 14.08 -7.86
C LYS A 69 33.04 13.26 -8.88
N THR A 70 34.04 12.50 -8.43
CA THR A 70 34.84 11.66 -9.32
C THR A 70 33.99 10.57 -9.99
N TRP A 71 33.07 9.95 -9.24
CA TRP A 71 32.12 8.99 -9.80
C TRP A 71 31.19 9.62 -10.84
N GLU A 72 30.68 10.83 -10.58
CA GLU A 72 29.84 11.56 -11.53
C GLU A 72 30.60 11.88 -12.82
N GLU A 73 31.84 12.36 -12.73
CA GLU A 73 32.72 12.60 -13.88
C GLU A 73 32.97 11.32 -14.70
N GLN A 74 33.21 10.19 -14.03
CA GLN A 74 33.38 8.89 -14.69
C GLN A 74 32.11 8.46 -15.46
N MET A 75 30.93 8.63 -14.87
CA MET A 75 29.67 8.29 -15.55
C MET A 75 29.38 9.20 -16.74
N ILE A 76 29.73 10.50 -16.67
CA ILE A 76 29.66 11.42 -17.82
C ILE A 76 30.57 10.93 -18.94
N LYS A 77 31.83 10.58 -18.62
CA LYS A 77 32.80 10.07 -19.60
C LYS A 77 32.33 8.78 -20.30
N MET A 78 31.58 7.94 -19.60
CA MET A 78 31.01 6.70 -20.16
C MET A 78 29.66 6.90 -20.88
N GLY A 79 29.21 8.14 -21.07
CA GLY A 79 27.92 8.44 -21.71
C GLY A 79 26.69 8.03 -20.89
N ARG A 80 26.87 7.75 -19.59
CA ARG A 80 25.82 7.36 -18.63
C ARG A 80 25.40 8.56 -17.78
N GLU A 81 25.18 9.69 -18.44
CA GLU A 81 24.75 10.95 -17.80
C GLU A 81 23.37 10.83 -17.14
N ASP A 82 22.57 9.84 -17.55
CA ASP A 82 21.28 9.48 -16.96
C ASP A 82 21.39 9.06 -15.48
N LEU A 83 22.55 8.53 -15.08
CA LEU A 83 22.82 8.05 -13.71
C LEU A 83 23.45 9.10 -12.80
N VAL A 84 24.01 10.14 -13.40
CA VAL A 84 24.62 11.28 -12.71
C VAL A 84 23.52 12.13 -12.12
N ARG A 85 23.76 12.65 -10.92
CA ARG A 85 22.86 13.67 -10.38
C ARG A 85 23.06 14.90 -11.27
N LYS A 86 22.15 15.13 -12.24
CA LYS A 86 22.08 16.43 -12.92
C LYS A 86 22.15 17.48 -11.82
N LYS A 87 23.17 18.35 -11.86
CA LYS A 87 23.17 19.55 -11.03
C LYS A 87 22.03 20.42 -11.57
N SER A 88 20.80 20.07 -11.20
CA SER A 88 19.79 21.09 -10.98
C SER A 88 20.42 21.99 -9.93
N THR A 89 20.80 23.20 -10.34
CA THR A 89 21.09 24.28 -9.39
C THR A 89 19.91 24.36 -8.44
N GLY A 90 20.09 23.84 -7.22
CA GLY A 90 19.06 23.77 -6.19
C GLY A 90 18.04 22.63 -6.39
N GLU A 91 17.98 21.72 -5.41
CA GLU A 91 16.77 21.45 -4.61
C GLU A 91 16.63 19.99 -4.17
N LYS A 92 16.31 19.85 -2.89
CA LYS A 92 15.98 18.59 -2.23
C LYS A 92 14.46 18.38 -2.32
N ARG A 93 14.09 17.19 -2.79
CA ARG A 93 12.71 16.67 -2.84
C ARG A 93 12.01 16.81 -1.49
N SER A 94 10.85 17.44 -1.49
CA SER A 94 9.75 17.04 -0.61
C SER A 94 8.41 17.14 -1.34
N ARG A 95 7.52 16.24 -0.96
CA ARG A 95 6.35 15.79 -1.72
C ARG A 95 5.11 16.29 -0.97
N GLU A 96 4.58 17.43 -1.39
CA GLU A 96 3.36 18.07 -0.88
C GLU A 96 3.10 19.23 -1.86
N GLN A 97 1.95 19.48 -2.48
CA GLN A 97 0.55 19.23 -2.16
C GLN A 97 -0.23 19.22 -3.48
N ASN A 98 -1.31 18.42 -3.53
CA ASN A 98 -2.40 18.64 -4.46
C ASN A 98 -3.55 19.20 -3.63
N LYS A 99 -3.69 20.53 -3.59
CA LYS A 99 -4.87 21.23 -3.09
C LYS A 99 -5.04 22.48 -3.94
N GLY A 100 -5.80 22.34 -5.03
CA GLY A 100 -6.28 23.48 -5.79
C GLY A 100 -7.27 24.27 -4.94
N THR A 101 -6.95 25.54 -4.72
CA THR A 101 -7.90 26.56 -4.28
C THR A 101 -8.74 26.94 -5.50
N LYS A 102 -9.99 26.49 -5.50
CA LYS A 102 -11.01 27.00 -6.43
C LYS A 102 -11.57 28.27 -5.78
N SER A 103 -11.19 29.43 -6.31
CA SER A 103 -11.83 30.70 -5.97
C SER A 103 -13.28 30.64 -6.44
N LEU A 104 -14.21 30.72 -5.49
CA LEU A 104 -15.63 30.92 -5.77
C LEU A 104 -15.96 32.33 -5.33
N GLU A 105 -16.33 33.14 -6.31
CA GLU A 105 -16.89 34.46 -6.11
C GLU A 105 -18.17 34.40 -5.28
N LEU A 106 -18.30 35.35 -4.36
CA LEU A 106 -19.50 35.57 -3.57
C LEU A 106 -20.39 36.59 -4.28
N SER A 107 -21.68 36.27 -4.37
CA SER A 107 -22.77 37.20 -4.63
C SER A 107 -23.96 36.87 -3.71
N PRO A 108 -24.84 37.84 -3.42
CA PRO A 108 -25.31 38.08 -2.05
C PRO A 108 -26.67 37.46 -1.68
N LEU A 109 -26.82 37.30 -0.35
CA LEU A 109 -28.02 37.20 0.49
C LEU A 109 -29.35 36.76 -0.13
N LYS A 110 -29.87 35.64 0.40
CA LYS A 110 -31.29 35.57 0.82
C LYS A 110 -31.37 35.00 2.24
N GLN A 111 -31.77 35.86 3.17
CA GLN A 111 -32.11 35.51 4.55
C GLN A 111 -33.38 34.64 4.57
N SER A 112 -33.31 33.53 5.30
CA SER A 112 -34.47 32.77 5.74
C SER A 112 -34.19 32.28 7.15
N VAL A 113 -34.76 32.98 8.13
CA VAL A 113 -34.70 32.65 9.55
C VAL A 113 -35.43 31.33 9.79
N ARG A 114 -34.73 30.32 10.31
CA ARG A 114 -35.36 29.10 10.85
C ARG A 114 -35.02 28.98 12.32
N VAL A 115 -36.03 29.27 13.15
CA VAL A 115 -36.00 29.13 14.60
C VAL A 115 -35.77 27.66 14.97
N TYR A 116 -34.70 27.36 15.69
CA TYR A 116 -34.47 26.04 16.29
C TYR A 116 -34.66 26.15 17.81
N VAL A 117 -35.69 25.47 18.32
CA VAL A 117 -35.98 25.35 19.73
C VAL A 117 -34.91 24.45 20.38
N ARG A 118 -34.23 25.02 21.38
CA ARG A 118 -33.10 24.44 22.10
C ARG A 118 -33.62 23.55 23.23
N ARG A 119 -33.59 22.22 23.08
CA ARG A 119 -33.73 21.30 24.24
C ARG A 119 -32.36 21.10 24.88
N ARG A 120 -32.15 21.74 26.03
CA ARG A 120 -31.03 21.45 26.94
C ARG A 120 -31.29 20.11 27.64
N ARG A 121 -30.33 19.20 27.60
CA ARG A 121 -30.10 18.23 28.69
C ARG A 121 -28.67 18.46 29.18
N CYS A 122 -28.58 18.85 30.44
CA CYS A 122 -27.35 18.86 31.20
C CYS A 122 -26.99 17.41 31.53
N VAL A 123 -25.78 16.98 31.17
CA VAL A 123 -25.07 15.89 31.84
C VAL A 123 -23.65 16.40 32.05
N SER A 124 -23.27 16.50 33.31
CA SER A 124 -21.95 16.85 33.79
C SER A 124 -20.93 15.81 33.34
N ALA A 125 -20.00 16.20 32.48
CA ALA A 125 -18.78 15.46 32.21
C ALA A 125 -17.62 16.45 32.14
N LEU A 126 -16.56 16.12 32.89
CA LEU A 126 -15.30 16.83 33.08
C LEU A 126 -14.76 17.43 31.77
N PRO A 127 -14.15 18.64 31.78
CA PRO A 127 -13.57 19.22 30.59
C PRO A 127 -12.26 18.50 30.26
N ALA A 128 -12.34 17.45 29.42
CA ALA A 128 -11.19 16.99 28.67
C ALA A 128 -10.68 18.17 27.83
N ALA A 129 -9.41 18.51 28.04
CA ALA A 129 -8.74 19.63 27.39
C ALA A 129 -9.07 19.67 25.88
N ARG A 130 -9.69 20.76 25.45
CA ARG A 130 -9.87 21.07 24.04
C ARG A 130 -8.49 21.25 23.42
N CYS A 131 -7.96 20.21 22.80
CA CYS A 131 -6.83 20.33 21.89
C CYS A 131 -7.29 21.20 20.71
N PHE A 132 -6.75 22.42 20.65
CA PHE A 132 -6.98 23.40 19.60
C PHE A 132 -6.71 22.82 18.20
N GLY A 133 -7.61 23.09 17.27
CA GLY A 133 -7.44 22.78 15.85
C GLY A 133 -8.61 23.33 15.03
N SER A 134 -8.56 24.60 14.66
CA SER A 134 -9.58 25.25 13.83
C SER A 134 -9.45 24.83 12.36
N SER A 135 -10.20 23.80 11.96
CA SER A 135 -10.81 23.61 10.62
C SER A 135 -11.74 22.39 10.67
N SER A 136 -12.98 22.55 10.21
CA SER A 136 -14.12 21.68 10.52
C SER A 136 -14.22 20.35 9.78
N ASP A 137 -13.38 20.01 8.79
CA ASP A 137 -13.73 18.92 7.85
C ASP A 137 -12.63 17.88 7.56
N GLY A 138 -11.77 17.57 8.53
CA GLY A 138 -10.88 16.41 8.38
C GLY A 138 -10.05 16.06 9.60
N PRO A 139 -9.41 14.87 9.61
CA PRO A 139 -8.46 14.50 10.64
C PRO A 139 -7.40 15.61 10.80
N PRO A 140 -6.95 15.91 12.03
CA PRO A 140 -5.98 16.97 12.27
C PRO A 140 -4.75 16.73 11.39
N LYS A 141 -4.28 17.81 10.73
CA LYS A 141 -3.02 17.76 9.98
C LYS A 141 -1.94 17.25 10.92
N ARG A 142 -1.12 16.30 10.44
CA ARG A 142 0.00 15.77 11.23
C ARG A 142 0.86 16.95 11.72
N PRO A 143 1.30 16.95 12.98
CA PRO A 143 2.20 17.99 13.46
C PRO A 143 3.45 18.00 12.58
N LYS A 144 3.95 19.19 12.28
CA LYS A 144 5.21 19.34 11.54
C LYS A 144 6.30 18.60 12.32
N THR A 145 7.13 17.84 11.62
CA THR A 145 8.28 17.18 12.27
C THR A 145 9.29 18.22 12.70
N SER A 146 10.17 17.92 13.66
CA SER A 146 11.25 18.83 14.08
C SER A 146 12.09 19.32 12.89
N TYR A 147 12.30 18.45 11.90
CA TYR A 147 12.96 18.80 10.64
C TYR A 147 12.14 19.77 9.77
N MET A 148 10.82 19.64 9.70
CA MET A 148 9.96 20.56 8.94
C MET A 148 9.96 21.96 9.56
N HIS A 149 9.94 22.05 10.90
CA HIS A 149 10.07 23.31 11.62
C HIS A 149 11.44 23.96 11.39
N PHE A 150 12.52 23.17 11.52
CA PHE A 150 13.87 23.63 11.22
C PHE A 150 13.98 24.11 9.76
N ALA A 151 13.49 23.34 8.80
CA ALA A 151 13.52 23.71 7.39
C ALA A 151 12.73 24.99 7.13
N GLU A 152 11.57 25.17 7.75
CA GLU A 152 10.75 26.39 7.64
C GLU A 152 11.43 27.61 8.24
N GLN A 153 12.13 27.46 9.38
CA GLN A 153 12.89 28.54 10.00
C GLN A 153 14.16 28.91 9.21
N GLN A 154 14.82 27.92 8.61
CA GLN A 154 16.02 28.15 7.79
C GLN A 154 15.70 28.58 6.36
N TRP A 155 14.45 28.43 5.91
CA TRP A 155 14.03 28.71 4.54
C TRP A 155 14.27 30.17 4.11
N PRO A 156 13.92 31.20 4.92
CA PRO A 156 14.21 32.60 4.57
C PRO A 156 15.71 32.91 4.51
N LEU A 157 16.51 32.28 5.39
CA LEU A 157 17.96 32.46 5.43
C LEU A 157 18.63 31.83 4.20
N ALA A 158 18.15 30.65 3.78
CA ALA A 158 18.62 29.99 2.57
C ALA A 158 18.27 30.78 1.30
N LEU A 159 17.07 31.38 1.23
CA LEU A 159 16.67 32.26 0.12
C LEU A 159 17.53 33.52 0.03
N ARG A 160 17.96 34.08 1.17
CA ARG A 160 18.85 35.25 1.22
C ARG A 160 20.28 34.93 0.77
N GLN A 161 20.78 33.73 1.05
CA GLN A 161 22.12 33.29 0.65
C GLN A 161 22.19 32.79 -0.79
N PHE A 162 21.09 32.26 -1.33
CA PHE A 162 21.03 31.68 -2.68
C PHE A 162 19.82 32.19 -3.47
N PRO A 163 19.78 33.48 -3.85
CA PRO A 163 18.66 34.06 -4.59
C PRO A 163 18.48 33.43 -5.98
N ALA A 164 19.59 33.02 -6.61
CA ALA A 164 19.62 32.36 -7.92
C ALA A 164 19.59 30.83 -7.85
N ALA A 165 19.19 30.22 -6.72
CA ALA A 165 18.82 28.81 -6.60
C ALA A 165 17.49 28.69 -5.86
N SER A 166 16.59 29.64 -6.15
CA SER A 166 15.25 29.74 -5.58
C SER A 166 14.41 28.52 -5.95
N ARG A 167 13.48 28.16 -5.05
CA ARG A 167 12.41 27.17 -5.28
C ARG A 167 11.68 27.34 -6.61
N GLU A 168 11.61 28.57 -7.08
CA GLU A 168 11.03 28.93 -8.36
C GLU A 168 11.82 28.34 -9.53
N GLN A 169 13.16 28.34 -9.48
CA GLN A 169 13.99 27.75 -10.52
C GLN A 169 13.89 26.23 -10.56
N TYR A 170 13.86 25.57 -9.39
CA TYR A 170 13.62 24.14 -9.32
C TYR A 170 12.24 23.75 -9.83
N ASN A 171 11.21 24.52 -9.45
CA ASN A 171 9.86 24.32 -9.97
C ASN A 171 9.84 24.50 -11.49
N ALA A 172 10.49 25.54 -12.01
CA ALA A 172 10.61 25.80 -13.45
C ALA A 172 11.37 24.67 -14.17
N GLU A 173 12.46 24.14 -13.61
CA GLU A 173 13.19 23.00 -14.17
C GLU A 173 12.37 21.71 -14.15
N MET A 174 11.64 21.46 -13.05
CA MET A 174 10.72 20.33 -12.94
C MET A 174 9.54 20.46 -13.91
N GLU A 175 9.07 21.67 -14.20
CA GLU A 175 8.05 21.95 -15.20
C GLU A 175 8.59 21.74 -16.61
N ARG A 176 9.79 22.21 -16.93
CA ARG A 176 10.49 21.90 -18.19
C ARG A 176 10.65 20.39 -18.38
N TYR A 177 11.09 19.67 -17.35
CA TYR A 177 11.20 18.21 -17.39
C TYR A 177 9.84 17.54 -17.62
N ARG A 178 8.78 18.00 -16.94
CA ARG A 178 7.42 17.47 -17.15
C ARG A 178 6.89 17.77 -18.54
N ALA A 179 7.21 18.94 -19.10
CA ALA A 179 6.81 19.35 -20.44
C ALA A 179 7.57 18.58 -21.54
N GLN A 180 8.82 18.20 -21.30
CA GLN A 180 9.63 17.36 -22.20
C GLN A 180 9.14 15.90 -22.25
N LEU A 181 8.39 15.43 -21.26
CA LEU A 181 7.87 14.06 -21.26
C LEU A 181 6.75 13.91 -22.27
N THR A 182 6.85 12.88 -23.12
CA THR A 182 5.74 12.52 -23.99
C THR A 182 4.54 12.06 -23.16
N PRO A 183 3.30 12.21 -23.66
CA PRO A 183 2.11 11.72 -22.97
C PRO A 183 2.23 10.24 -22.57
N ALA A 184 2.80 9.41 -23.44
CA ALA A 184 3.08 8.00 -23.17
C ALA A 184 4.08 7.79 -22.01
N GLN A 185 5.20 8.52 -21.98
CA GLN A 185 6.18 8.44 -20.88
C GLN A 185 5.59 8.91 -19.55
N SER A 186 4.82 10.00 -19.57
CA SER A 186 4.17 10.52 -18.37
C SER A 186 3.13 9.53 -17.80
N ALA A 187 2.38 8.85 -18.67
CA ALA A 187 1.43 7.80 -18.30
C ALA A 187 2.14 6.58 -17.72
N ALA A 188 3.23 6.13 -18.34
CA ALA A 188 4.05 5.02 -17.85
C ALA A 188 4.62 5.31 -16.44
N LEU A 189 5.14 6.53 -16.21
CA LEU A 189 5.63 6.94 -14.89
C LEU A 189 4.51 7.02 -13.84
N LYS A 190 3.29 7.42 -14.23
CA LYS A 190 2.12 7.43 -13.35
C LYS A 190 1.71 6.02 -12.98
N GLU A 191 1.73 5.10 -13.95
CA GLU A 191 1.41 3.69 -13.74
C GLU A 191 2.43 3.01 -12.84
N GLU A 192 3.72 3.18 -13.11
CA GLU A 192 4.80 2.63 -12.29
C GLU A 192 4.69 3.10 -10.82
N LYS A 193 4.36 4.39 -10.61
CA LYS A 193 4.09 4.93 -9.26
C LYS A 193 2.86 4.28 -8.62
N ARG A 194 1.79 4.04 -9.40
CA ARG A 194 0.56 3.37 -8.94
C ARG A 194 0.86 1.94 -8.51
N GLU A 195 1.59 1.18 -9.32
CA GLU A 195 2.02 -0.19 -9.03
C GLU A 195 2.91 -0.26 -7.79
N LYS A 196 3.93 0.62 -7.69
CA LYS A 196 4.80 0.70 -6.50
C LYS A 196 3.98 0.97 -5.23
N LEU A 197 3.01 1.88 -5.29
CA LEU A 197 2.15 2.18 -4.15
C LEU A 197 1.20 1.01 -3.84
N ALA A 198 0.62 0.39 -4.85
CA ALA A 198 -0.25 -0.78 -4.70
C ALA A 198 0.51 -1.95 -4.06
N LYS A 199 1.74 -2.24 -4.51
CA LYS A 199 2.63 -3.24 -3.93
C LYS A 199 2.95 -2.93 -2.48
N ARG A 200 3.30 -1.69 -2.14
CA ARG A 200 3.55 -1.29 -0.73
C ARG A 200 2.31 -1.45 0.14
N LYS A 201 1.13 -1.06 -0.36
CA LYS A 201 -0.16 -1.24 0.34
C LYS A 201 -0.49 -2.72 0.52
N ALA A 202 -0.33 -3.54 -0.51
CA ALA A 202 -0.57 -4.98 -0.45
C ALA A 202 0.36 -5.69 0.54
N THR A 203 1.66 -5.37 0.52
CA THR A 203 2.64 -5.92 1.48
C THR A 203 2.32 -5.50 2.92
N ARG A 204 1.91 -4.24 3.14
CA ARG A 204 1.49 -3.75 4.47
C ARG A 204 0.25 -4.50 4.96
N LYS A 205 -0.77 -4.64 4.10
CA LYS A 205 -1.99 -5.40 4.40
C LYS A 205 -1.69 -6.86 4.70
N LYS A 206 -0.82 -7.51 3.92
CA LYS A 206 -0.41 -8.90 4.16
C LYS A 206 0.30 -9.07 5.50
N ARG A 207 1.16 -8.13 5.88
CA ARG A 207 1.84 -8.13 7.19
C ARG A 207 0.84 -7.93 8.33
N GLU A 208 -0.08 -6.97 8.19
CA GLU A 208 -1.15 -6.73 9.16
C GLU A 208 -1.99 -8.00 9.39
N LEU A 209 -2.47 -8.64 8.32
CA LEU A 209 -3.24 -9.88 8.42
C LEU A 209 -2.46 -11.02 9.08
N ARG A 210 -1.16 -11.13 8.81
CA ARG A 210 -0.30 -12.12 9.47
C ARG A 210 -0.13 -11.82 10.96
N ASN A 211 0.05 -10.56 11.32
CA ASN A 211 0.20 -10.14 12.72
C ASN A 211 -1.11 -10.34 13.51
N LEU A 212 -2.27 -10.20 12.86
CA LEU A 212 -3.58 -10.51 13.42
C LEU A 212 -3.91 -12.01 13.45
N GLY A 213 -2.94 -12.88 13.14
CA GLY A 213 -3.13 -14.34 13.20
C GLY A 213 -4.15 -14.88 12.20
N LYS A 214 -4.38 -14.21 11.06
CA LYS A 214 -5.37 -14.66 10.08
C LYS A 214 -5.07 -16.10 9.61
N PRO A 215 -6.04 -17.03 9.69
CA PRO A 215 -5.88 -18.42 9.27
C PRO A 215 -5.35 -18.55 7.83
N LYS A 216 -4.41 -19.49 7.64
CA LYS A 216 -3.89 -19.83 6.31
C LYS A 216 -4.98 -20.56 5.52
N ARG A 217 -5.04 -20.27 4.21
CA ARG A 217 -5.96 -20.93 3.27
C ARG A 217 -5.83 -22.45 3.35
N PRO A 218 -6.93 -23.19 3.07
CA PRO A 218 -6.88 -24.64 3.10
C PRO A 218 -5.91 -25.16 2.04
N ARG A 219 -5.12 -26.17 2.41
CA ARG A 219 -4.17 -26.84 1.53
C ARG A 219 -4.93 -27.76 0.57
N THR A 220 -4.49 -27.79 -0.67
CA THR A 220 -4.98 -28.76 -1.66
C THR A 220 -4.19 -30.06 -1.54
N ALA A 221 -4.76 -31.17 -1.99
CA ALA A 221 -4.12 -32.50 -1.93
C ALA A 221 -2.69 -32.49 -2.52
N LEU A 222 -2.51 -31.85 -3.68
CA LEU A 222 -1.20 -31.66 -4.30
C LEU A 222 -0.21 -30.91 -3.39
N ILE A 223 -0.65 -29.85 -2.70
CA ILE A 223 0.23 -29.09 -1.80
C ILE A 223 0.62 -29.95 -0.60
N ILE A 224 -0.30 -30.77 -0.09
CA ILE A 224 -0.02 -31.69 1.02
C ILE A 224 1.03 -32.72 0.59
N PHE A 225 0.81 -33.39 -0.55
CA PHE A 225 1.78 -34.30 -1.16
C PHE A 225 3.15 -33.65 -1.36
N ILE A 226 3.19 -32.46 -1.96
CA ILE A 226 4.45 -31.71 -2.17
C ILE A 226 5.13 -31.44 -0.83
N THR A 227 4.39 -31.00 0.20
CA THR A 227 5.01 -30.69 1.50
C THR A 227 5.59 -31.90 2.21
N GLU A 228 4.95 -33.05 2.10
CA GLU A 228 5.43 -34.30 2.73
C GLU A 228 6.64 -34.87 1.98
N ASN A 229 6.61 -34.86 0.65
CA ASN A 229 7.66 -35.46 -0.18
C ASN A 229 8.81 -34.47 -0.52
N TYR A 230 8.74 -33.22 -0.05
CA TYR A 230 9.74 -32.20 -0.39
C TYR A 230 11.14 -32.52 0.14
N ALA A 231 11.20 -33.04 1.37
CA ALA A 231 12.45 -33.35 2.04
C ALA A 231 13.18 -34.52 1.36
N GLU A 232 12.41 -35.54 0.94
CA GLU A 232 12.92 -36.78 0.35
C GLU A 232 13.29 -36.64 -1.13
N THR A 233 12.71 -35.67 -1.83
CA THR A 233 13.03 -35.46 -3.24
C THR A 233 14.42 -34.89 -3.45
N LYS A 234 15.23 -35.62 -4.23
CA LYS A 234 16.56 -35.21 -4.66
C LYS A 234 16.46 -34.16 -5.76
N GLY A 235 17.30 -33.13 -5.69
CA GLY A 235 17.38 -32.08 -6.70
C GLY A 235 18.21 -30.90 -6.22
N ALA A 236 19.12 -30.43 -7.08
CA ALA A 236 20.04 -29.33 -6.75
C ALA A 236 19.33 -27.98 -6.61
N THR A 237 18.20 -27.79 -7.31
CA THR A 237 17.43 -26.54 -7.27
C THR A 237 16.00 -26.79 -6.83
N MET A 238 15.40 -25.81 -6.15
CA MET A 238 14.01 -25.86 -5.70
C MET A 238 13.03 -26.08 -6.87
N ILE A 239 13.37 -25.53 -8.04
CA ILE A 239 12.58 -25.68 -9.28
C ILE A 239 12.66 -27.12 -9.80
N ALA A 240 13.84 -27.73 -9.79
CA ALA A 240 14.00 -29.13 -10.20
C ALA A 240 13.19 -30.08 -9.30
N LYS A 241 13.27 -29.90 -7.97
CA LYS A 241 12.46 -30.68 -7.02
C LYS A 241 10.96 -30.54 -7.28
N ALA A 242 10.49 -29.31 -7.50
CA ALA A 242 9.08 -29.06 -7.79
C ALA A 242 8.60 -29.74 -9.08
N LYS A 243 9.44 -29.76 -10.13
CA LYS A 243 9.12 -30.50 -11.37
C LYS A 243 8.99 -31.99 -11.12
N THR A 244 9.97 -32.60 -10.45
CA THR A 244 9.94 -34.03 -10.11
C THR A 244 8.70 -34.40 -9.29
N LEU A 245 8.34 -33.58 -8.29
CA LEU A 245 7.13 -33.80 -7.50
C LEU A 245 5.84 -33.67 -8.32
N MET A 246 5.77 -32.72 -9.25
CA MET A 246 4.60 -32.58 -10.13
C MET A 246 4.44 -33.79 -11.05
N ASP A 247 5.55 -34.35 -11.55
CA ASP A 247 5.51 -35.54 -12.39
C ASP A 247 5.19 -36.79 -11.57
N ALA A 248 5.72 -36.91 -10.35
CA ALA A 248 5.36 -37.98 -9.41
C ALA A 248 3.87 -37.94 -9.09
N TRP A 249 3.31 -36.76 -8.77
CA TRP A 249 1.88 -36.59 -8.51
C TRP A 249 1.00 -37.05 -9.66
N LYS A 250 1.39 -36.75 -10.91
CA LYS A 250 0.63 -37.22 -12.09
C LYS A 250 0.61 -38.74 -12.20
N LYS A 251 1.73 -39.38 -11.86
CA LYS A 251 1.92 -40.85 -11.93
C LYS A 251 1.27 -41.61 -10.78
N LEU A 252 0.95 -40.97 -9.66
CA LEU A 252 0.26 -41.61 -8.54
C LEU A 252 -1.08 -42.22 -8.99
N SER A 253 -1.38 -43.39 -8.44
CA SER A 253 -2.68 -44.04 -8.59
C SER A 253 -3.77 -43.23 -7.90
N GLU A 254 -5.04 -43.49 -8.26
CA GLU A 254 -6.17 -42.81 -7.63
C GLU A 254 -6.29 -43.18 -6.14
N ALA A 255 -5.95 -44.42 -5.76
CA ALA A 255 -5.96 -44.86 -4.37
C ALA A 255 -4.94 -44.10 -3.50
N GLU A 256 -3.73 -43.87 -4.00
CA GLU A 256 -2.71 -43.08 -3.31
C GLU A 256 -3.12 -41.61 -3.24
N LYS A 257 -3.68 -41.06 -4.32
CA LYS A 257 -4.23 -39.69 -4.35
C LYS A 257 -5.38 -39.51 -3.35
N GLN A 258 -6.18 -40.55 -3.13
CA GLN A 258 -7.33 -40.50 -2.23
C GLN A 258 -6.95 -40.16 -0.79
N VAL A 259 -5.79 -40.64 -0.31
CA VAL A 259 -5.27 -40.29 1.02
C VAL A 259 -5.07 -38.78 1.14
N TYR A 260 -4.43 -38.17 0.13
CA TYR A 260 -4.20 -36.72 0.09
C TYR A 260 -5.49 -35.91 -0.12
N LEU A 261 -6.46 -36.46 -0.86
CA LEU A 261 -7.77 -35.85 -1.04
C LEU A 261 -8.54 -35.80 0.28
N GLN A 262 -8.48 -36.86 1.09
CA GLN A 262 -9.09 -36.90 2.42
C GLN A 262 -8.44 -35.86 3.35
N GLN A 263 -7.11 -35.83 3.41
CA GLN A 263 -6.38 -34.82 4.21
C GLN A 263 -6.71 -33.39 3.77
N ALA A 264 -6.93 -33.16 2.47
CA ALA A 264 -7.34 -31.86 1.96
C ALA A 264 -8.78 -31.48 2.37
N GLU A 265 -9.69 -32.44 2.50
CA GLU A 265 -11.03 -32.18 3.05
C GLU A 265 -10.96 -31.86 4.55
N ASP A 266 -10.16 -32.60 5.31
CA ASP A 266 -9.94 -32.33 6.73
C ASP A 266 -9.34 -30.92 6.93
N ASP A 267 -8.40 -30.50 6.07
CA ASP A 267 -7.81 -29.15 6.12
C ASP A 267 -8.83 -28.05 5.76
N LYS A 268 -9.84 -28.34 4.92
CA LYS A 268 -10.99 -27.43 4.72
C LYS A 268 -11.82 -27.30 5.98
N VAL A 269 -12.07 -28.38 6.71
CA VAL A 269 -12.80 -28.35 7.99
C VAL A 269 -12.03 -27.52 9.01
N ARG A 270 -10.73 -27.79 9.18
CA ARG A 270 -9.82 -26.98 10.01
C ARG A 270 -9.92 -25.48 9.68
N TYR A 271 -9.76 -25.13 8.41
CA TYR A 271 -9.83 -23.73 7.97
C TYR A 271 -11.19 -23.08 8.23
N ARG A 272 -12.31 -23.81 8.04
CA ARG A 272 -13.65 -23.29 8.34
C ARG A 272 -13.78 -22.93 9.82
N ASN A 273 -13.31 -23.80 10.71
CA ASN A 273 -13.37 -23.61 12.17
C ASN A 273 -12.47 -22.44 12.62
N GLU A 274 -11.20 -22.43 12.19
CA GLU A 274 -10.27 -21.35 12.50
C GLU A 274 -10.75 -19.99 11.98
N MET A 275 -11.32 -19.95 10.76
CA MET A 275 -11.85 -18.71 10.19
C MET A 275 -13.06 -18.19 10.97
N LYS A 276 -13.93 -19.07 11.46
CA LYS A 276 -15.08 -18.67 12.27
C LYS A 276 -14.61 -18.00 13.57
N ALA A 277 -13.73 -18.67 14.31
CA ALA A 277 -13.16 -18.13 15.54
C ALA A 277 -12.40 -16.82 15.30
N TRP A 278 -11.64 -16.73 14.21
CA TRP A 278 -10.92 -15.51 13.85
C TRP A 278 -11.85 -14.35 13.47
N GLU A 279 -12.93 -14.61 12.71
CA GLU A 279 -13.92 -13.57 12.35
C GLU A 279 -14.70 -13.08 13.57
N GLU A 280 -15.02 -13.96 14.51
CA GLU A 280 -15.63 -13.61 15.81
C GLU A 280 -14.68 -12.70 16.61
N HIS A 281 -13.41 -13.07 16.73
CA HIS A 281 -12.39 -12.25 17.42
C HIS A 281 -12.18 -10.89 16.75
N MET A 282 -12.19 -10.81 15.41
CA MET A 282 -12.09 -9.52 14.71
C MET A 282 -13.33 -8.63 14.94
N THR A 283 -14.51 -9.24 15.16
CA THR A 283 -15.74 -8.51 15.51
C THR A 283 -15.61 -7.91 16.92
N GLU A 284 -15.10 -8.69 17.87
CA GLU A 284 -14.89 -8.27 19.26
C GLU A 284 -13.91 -7.09 19.37
N ILE A 285 -12.83 -7.09 18.58
CA ILE A 285 -11.86 -5.96 18.52
C ILE A 285 -12.41 -4.77 17.69
N GLY A 286 -13.58 -4.90 17.07
CA GLY A 286 -14.18 -3.84 16.23
C GLY A 286 -13.53 -3.68 14.84
N ARG A 287 -12.76 -4.67 14.38
CA ARG A 287 -12.14 -4.73 13.04
C ARG A 287 -13.02 -5.51 12.05
N GLU A 288 -14.30 -5.14 11.98
CA GLU A 288 -15.28 -5.75 11.06
C GLU A 288 -14.88 -5.60 9.57
N ASP A 289 -14.02 -4.64 9.24
CA ASP A 289 -13.49 -4.41 7.88
C ASP A 289 -12.74 -5.61 7.31
N LEU A 290 -12.29 -6.53 8.17
CA LEU A 290 -11.49 -7.69 7.80
C LEU A 290 -12.29 -8.99 7.64
N ILE A 291 -13.57 -8.97 8.00
CA ILE A 291 -14.49 -10.13 7.94
C ILE A 291 -14.97 -10.33 6.50
N ARG A 292 -15.18 -11.59 6.09
CA ARG A 292 -15.71 -11.89 4.75
C ARG A 292 -17.14 -11.33 4.62
N ARG A 293 -17.38 -10.57 3.53
CA ARG A 293 -18.67 -9.92 3.22
C ARG A 293 -19.89 -10.86 3.21
N THR A 294 -19.70 -12.14 2.91
CA THR A 294 -20.78 -13.15 2.91
C THR A 294 -21.38 -13.36 4.30
N VAL A 295 -20.58 -13.21 5.36
CA VAL A 295 -21.01 -13.37 6.75
C VAL A 295 -21.56 -12.05 7.31
N SER A 296 -21.02 -10.92 6.85
CA SER A 296 -21.38 -9.57 7.31
C SER A 296 -22.82 -9.13 6.95
N LYS A 297 -23.40 -9.67 5.86
CA LYS A 297 -24.77 -9.29 5.45
C LYS A 297 -25.88 -9.93 6.30
N VAL A 298 -25.60 -11.03 7.00
CA VAL A 298 -26.65 -11.77 7.74
C VAL A 298 -27.08 -11.03 9.01
N LYS A 299 -26.21 -10.21 9.64
CA LYS A 299 -26.54 -9.49 10.88
C LYS A 299 -27.18 -8.09 10.71
N LYS A 300 -27.27 -7.52 9.51
CA LYS A 300 -27.76 -6.13 9.30
C LYS A 300 -29.13 -5.99 8.62
N THR A 301 -29.83 -7.09 8.30
CA THR A 301 -31.18 -7.03 7.71
C THR A 301 -32.24 -7.65 8.61
N ALA A 302 -32.32 -7.18 9.85
CA ALA A 302 -33.52 -7.32 10.69
C ALA A 302 -33.91 -5.93 11.20
N SER A 303 -34.31 -5.05 10.28
CA SER A 303 -35.00 -3.80 10.58
C SER A 303 -36.42 -3.87 9.99
N PRO A 304 -37.47 -3.50 10.75
CA PRO A 304 -38.86 -3.77 10.38
C PRO A 304 -39.28 -2.96 9.15
N LYS A 305 -39.99 -3.63 8.24
CA LYS A 305 -40.53 -3.05 7.00
C LYS A 305 -41.49 -1.88 7.32
N ARG A 306 -41.09 -0.64 7.07
CA ARG A 306 -42.01 0.51 6.97
C ARG A 306 -42.82 0.37 5.68
N GLY A 307 -44.15 0.44 5.82
CA GLY A 307 -45.14 0.12 4.80
C GLY A 307 -45.03 0.92 3.50
N LYS A 308 -45.31 0.23 2.39
CA LYS A 308 -45.59 0.82 1.08
C LYS A 308 -46.87 1.66 1.16
N LYS A 309 -46.77 2.98 0.98
CA LYS A 309 -47.91 3.78 0.52
C LYS A 309 -48.03 3.63 -0.99
N LYS A 310 -49.13 3.01 -1.44
CA LYS A 310 -49.57 3.03 -2.84
C LYS A 310 -50.10 4.44 -3.14
N SER A 311 -49.49 5.19 -4.06
CA SER A 311 -50.13 6.35 -4.67
C SER A 311 -50.85 5.90 -5.94
N ARG A 312 -52.18 5.84 -5.83
CA ARG A 312 -53.15 5.69 -6.91
C ARG A 312 -53.17 7.00 -7.70
N VAL A 313 -52.74 6.99 -8.96
CA VAL A 313 -53.09 8.07 -9.92
C VAL A 313 -54.06 7.48 -10.93
N LYS A 314 -55.20 8.15 -11.02
CA LYS A 314 -56.40 7.79 -11.78
C LYS A 314 -56.17 8.12 -13.26
N THR A 315 -56.49 7.14 -14.11
CA THR A 315 -56.62 7.25 -15.56
C THR A 315 -57.71 8.27 -15.92
N ILE A 316 -57.45 9.13 -16.91
CA ILE A 316 -58.50 9.75 -17.74
C ILE A 316 -58.27 9.25 -19.17
N ARG A 317 -59.29 8.60 -19.73
CA ARG A 317 -59.41 8.23 -21.15
C ARG A 317 -60.15 9.34 -21.87
N THR A 318 -59.70 9.73 -23.06
CA THR A 318 -60.57 10.16 -24.17
C THR A 318 -60.08 9.49 -25.46
N LYS A 319 -61.03 9.16 -26.34
CA LYS A 319 -60.97 8.21 -27.46
C LYS A 319 -60.56 8.87 -28.80
N GLY A 320 -60.07 8.03 -29.73
CA GLY A 320 -60.08 8.20 -31.20
C GLY A 320 -58.96 7.36 -31.84
N SER A 321 -59.16 6.09 -32.22
CA SER A 321 -59.51 5.59 -33.59
C SER A 321 -58.67 6.27 -34.69
N VAL A 322 -57.80 5.61 -35.48
CA VAL A 322 -58.07 4.56 -36.49
C VAL A 322 -56.77 3.79 -36.83
N ASN A 323 -56.88 2.47 -37.10
CA ASN A 323 -55.91 1.56 -37.75
C ASN A 323 -56.29 1.39 -39.25
N PRO A 324 -55.39 1.00 -40.18
CA PRO A 324 -55.06 -0.42 -40.48
C PRO A 324 -53.57 -0.60 -40.95
N ALA A 325 -52.96 -1.77 -41.21
CA ALA A 325 -53.21 -3.21 -41.06
C ALA A 325 -51.89 -3.98 -41.34
N GLY A 326 -51.80 -5.21 -40.79
CA GLY A 326 -51.11 -6.41 -41.32
C GLY A 326 -49.58 -6.51 -41.16
N SER A 327 -48.95 -7.65 -40.84
CA SER A 327 -49.29 -9.09 -40.75
C SER A 327 -48.23 -9.78 -39.86
N LYS A 328 -48.58 -10.61 -38.85
CA LYS A 328 -48.45 -12.09 -38.77
C LYS A 328 -47.29 -12.67 -39.62
N GLU A 329 -46.36 -13.47 -39.10
CA GLU A 329 -46.57 -14.79 -38.47
C GLU A 329 -45.55 -15.17 -37.38
N LEU A 330 -46.01 -16.05 -36.49
CA LEU A 330 -45.26 -16.92 -35.59
C LEU A 330 -45.22 -18.31 -36.26
N ASP A 331 -44.12 -19.05 -36.12
CA ASP A 331 -44.26 -20.49 -35.93
C ASP A 331 -43.21 -21.09 -34.99
N THR A 332 -43.55 -22.26 -34.51
CA THR A 332 -43.27 -22.89 -33.22
C THR A 332 -42.35 -24.11 -33.35
N THR A 333 -42.18 -24.84 -32.24
CA THR A 333 -41.55 -26.17 -32.03
C THR A 333 -40.05 -26.14 -31.70
N ALA A 334 -39.53 -26.58 -30.53
CA ALA A 334 -39.72 -27.73 -29.62
C ALA A 334 -38.66 -28.84 -29.81
N ALA A 335 -37.77 -28.93 -28.81
CA ALA A 335 -37.12 -30.10 -28.20
C ALA A 335 -36.45 -31.23 -29.03
N ASN A 336 -35.16 -31.50 -28.77
CA ASN A 336 -34.56 -32.80 -28.32
C ASN A 336 -33.02 -32.71 -28.41
N LYS A 337 -32.25 -32.76 -27.31
CA LYS A 337 -31.71 -33.90 -26.54
C LYS A 337 -30.65 -34.76 -27.28
N ALA A 338 -29.54 -34.97 -26.56
CA ALA A 338 -28.59 -36.11 -26.61
C ALA A 338 -27.29 -35.98 -27.46
N THR A 339 -26.20 -35.75 -26.72
CA THR A 339 -24.96 -36.55 -26.68
C THR A 339 -24.55 -37.36 -27.92
N ARG A 340 -23.31 -37.14 -28.41
CA ARG A 340 -22.49 -38.22 -28.98
C ARG A 340 -21.01 -38.09 -28.61
N LYS A 341 -20.57 -39.15 -27.95
CA LYS A 341 -19.23 -39.56 -27.55
C LYS A 341 -18.43 -39.99 -28.79
N SER A 342 -17.12 -39.70 -28.78
CA SER A 342 -16.01 -40.49 -29.34
C SER A 342 -16.12 -41.06 -30.77
N ARG A 343 -15.13 -40.70 -31.61
CA ARG A 343 -14.48 -41.66 -32.50
C ARG A 343 -12.96 -41.43 -32.50
N LYS A 344 -12.28 -42.56 -32.33
CA LYS A 344 -10.84 -42.86 -32.33
C LYS A 344 -10.54 -43.46 -33.71
N ALA A 345 -9.40 -43.15 -34.32
CA ALA A 345 -8.50 -44.08 -35.02
C ALA A 345 -7.46 -43.34 -35.88
N GLU A 346 -6.22 -43.83 -35.76
CA GLU A 346 -5.09 -43.86 -36.73
C GLU A 346 -4.54 -42.51 -37.19
N GLU A 347 -3.26 -42.20 -37.05
CA GLU A 347 -2.02 -43.00 -37.23
C GLU A 347 -0.92 -42.54 -36.26
#